data_AF-A0A127HQV5-F1
#
_entry.id   AF-A0A127HQV5-F1
#
_cell.length_a   1.000
_cell.length_b   1.000
_cell.length_c   1.000
_cell.angle_alpha   90.00
_cell.angle_beta   90.00
_cell.angle_gamma   90.00
#
_symmetry.space_group_name_H-M   'P 1'
#
loop_
_entity.id
_entity.type
_entity.pdbx_description
1 polymer ?
#
loop_
_entity_poly.entity_id
_entity_poly.type
_entity_poly.pdbx_seq_one_letter_code
_entity_poly.pdbx_strand_id
1 'polypeptide(L)'
;MEVEKSVLIAVKDLLSSRLESMPWHEFDLESGYGDVRGELVVLCRQNADSEALTKVLRAEFLHDDKQVYITNIFMPESMTKERLGKRVIKVMYEACAKHNYHLLLVDMVPSFYRRMLERGAHRIDGDSVQIHAKTNLLDDLAK
;
A
#
# COMPACT_ATOMS: atom_id res chain seq x y z
N MET A 1 8.78 9.59 11.28
CA MET A 1 8.74 10.76 10.36
C MET A 1 9.44 10.56 9.01
N GLU A 2 10.69 10.10 8.93
CA GLU A 2 11.38 9.97 7.62
C GLU A 2 10.88 8.80 6.76
N VAL A 3 10.44 7.70 7.39
CA VAL A 3 9.86 6.57 6.65
C VAL A 3 8.52 6.93 6.03
N GLU A 4 7.67 7.70 6.71
CA GLU A 4 6.38 8.18 6.22
C GLU A 4 6.55 9.03 4.97
N LYS A 5 7.49 9.99 5.00
CA LYS A 5 7.81 10.81 3.83
C LYS A 5 8.37 9.98 2.68
N SER A 6 9.28 9.05 2.96
CA SER A 6 9.86 8.15 1.96
C SER A 6 8.80 7.28 1.29
N VAL A 7 7.86 6.75 2.08
CA VAL A 7 6.70 5.98 1.59
C VAL A 7 5.76 6.88 0.78
N LEU A 8 5.42 8.08 1.28
CA LEU A 8 4.58 9.04 0.57
C LEU A 8 5.16 9.40 -0.80
N ILE A 9 6.46 9.73 -0.87
CA ILE A 9 7.14 10.06 -2.13
C ILE A 9 7.07 8.88 -3.09
N ALA A 10 7.43 7.67 -2.63
CA ALA A 10 7.41 6.47 -3.46
C ALA A 10 6.00 6.15 -4.02
N VAL A 11 4.96 6.35 -3.22
CA VAL A 11 3.56 6.16 -3.65
C VAL A 11 3.12 7.27 -4.60
N LYS A 12 3.47 8.54 -4.35
CA LYS A 12 3.18 9.67 -5.24
C LYS A 12 3.82 9.48 -6.61
N ASP A 13 5.12 9.17 -6.65
CA ASP A 13 5.86 8.95 -7.90
C ASP A 13 5.21 7.87 -8.78
N LEU A 14 4.63 6.84 -8.16
CA LEU A 14 3.96 5.76 -8.86
C LEU A 14 2.51 6.12 -9.30
N LEU A 15 1.74 6.80 -8.46
CA LEU A 15 0.29 6.96 -8.64
C LEU A 15 -0.16 8.31 -9.21
N SER A 16 0.62 9.39 -9.04
CA SER A 16 0.16 10.75 -9.39
C SER A 16 -0.31 10.87 -10.83
N SER A 17 0.45 10.38 -11.81
CA SER A 17 0.08 10.46 -13.24
C SER A 17 -1.26 9.78 -13.60
N ARG A 18 -1.76 8.88 -12.75
CA ARG A 18 -3.07 8.22 -12.94
C ARG A 18 -4.17 8.84 -12.09
N LEU A 19 -3.80 9.46 -10.97
CA LEU A 19 -4.74 10.17 -10.11
C LEU A 19 -5.05 11.58 -10.64
N GLU A 20 -4.12 12.20 -11.37
CA GLU A 20 -4.31 13.48 -12.06
C GLU A 20 -5.42 13.47 -13.11
N SER A 21 -5.74 12.30 -13.68
CA SER A 21 -6.89 12.16 -14.59
C SER A 21 -8.23 11.99 -13.87
N MET A 22 -8.22 11.86 -12.54
CA MET A 22 -9.42 11.75 -11.74
C MET A 22 -10.00 13.14 -11.43
N PRO A 23 -11.33 13.29 -11.36
CA PRO A 23 -11.99 14.53 -10.95
C PRO A 23 -11.44 15.16 -9.67
N TRP A 24 -11.02 14.34 -8.71
CA TRP A 24 -10.39 14.76 -7.47
C TRP A 24 -9.55 13.63 -6.88
N HIS A 25 -8.45 13.95 -6.22
CA HIS A 25 -7.64 13.01 -5.46
C HIS A 25 -6.89 13.72 -4.34
N GLU A 26 -6.49 12.96 -3.33
CA GLU A 26 -5.70 13.46 -2.22
C GLU A 26 -4.76 12.38 -1.68
N PHE A 27 -3.59 12.84 -1.24
CA PHE A 27 -2.65 12.05 -0.44
C PHE A 27 -2.55 12.73 0.91
N ASP A 28 -3.15 12.11 1.91
CA ASP A 28 -3.15 12.61 3.28
C ASP A 28 -2.12 11.82 4.09
N LEU A 29 -1.22 12.53 4.76
CA LEU A 29 -0.17 11.95 5.58
C LEU A 29 -0.19 12.58 6.96
N GLU A 30 -0.59 11.78 7.94
CA GLU A 30 -0.49 12.10 9.36
C GLU A 30 0.77 11.45 9.94
N SER A 31 1.63 12.26 10.55
CA SER A 31 2.88 11.75 11.14
C SER A 31 2.61 11.14 12.52
N GLY A 32 3.13 9.95 12.75
CA GLY A 32 3.16 9.31 14.07
C GLY A 32 4.39 9.72 14.88
N TYR A 33 4.35 9.49 16.19
CA TYR A 33 5.50 9.64 17.07
C TYR A 33 5.36 8.76 18.32
N GLY A 34 6.40 8.01 18.65
CA GLY A 34 6.36 7.05 19.76
C GLY A 34 5.28 5.99 19.56
N ASP A 35 4.36 5.92 20.52
CA ASP A 35 3.20 5.03 20.54
C ASP A 35 2.04 5.50 19.65
N VAL A 36 2.07 6.76 19.19
CA VAL A 36 1.08 7.30 18.28
C VAL A 36 1.37 6.83 16.85
N ARG A 37 0.42 6.10 16.27
CA ARG A 37 0.51 5.63 14.88
C ARG A 37 0.44 6.79 13.90
N GLY A 38 1.29 6.76 12.89
CA GLY A 38 1.12 7.59 11.69
C GLY A 38 0.18 6.93 10.70
N GLU A 39 -0.33 7.71 9.74
CA GLU A 39 -1.22 7.21 8.70
C GLU A 39 -0.93 7.85 7.34
N LEU A 40 -0.97 7.04 6.29
CA LEU A 40 -1.04 7.48 4.90
C LEU A 40 -2.36 7.00 4.29
N VAL A 41 -3.19 7.94 3.84
CA VAL A 41 -4.42 7.65 3.10
C VAL A 41 -4.31 8.24 1.70
N VAL A 42 -4.67 7.45 0.69
CA VAL A 42 -4.83 7.93 -0.68
C VAL A 42 -6.28 7.78 -1.10
N LEU A 43 -6.92 8.88 -1.43
CA LEU A 43 -8.32 8.95 -1.83
C LEU A 43 -8.44 9.45 -3.26
N CYS A 44 -9.47 9.01 -3.96
CA CYS A 44 -9.86 9.60 -5.24
C CYS A 44 -11.37 9.61 -5.43
N ARG A 45 -11.85 10.52 -6.28
CA ARG A 45 -13.21 10.53 -6.80
C ARG A 45 -13.19 10.02 -8.23
N GLN A 46 -13.88 8.92 -8.51
CA GLN A 46 -13.87 8.28 -9.84
C GLN A 46 -14.86 8.92 -10.82
N ASN A 47 -15.94 9.53 -10.34
CA ASN A 47 -16.97 10.18 -11.16
C ASN A 47 -17.20 11.61 -10.68
N ALA A 48 -17.17 12.58 -11.59
CA ALA A 48 -17.40 13.99 -11.29
C ALA A 48 -18.80 14.26 -10.69
N ASP A 49 -19.78 13.45 -11.07
CA ASP A 49 -21.18 13.59 -10.62
C ASP A 49 -21.47 12.92 -9.26
N SER A 50 -20.46 12.32 -8.63
CA SER A 50 -20.59 11.63 -7.34
C SER A 50 -19.65 12.20 -6.30
N GLU A 51 -20.13 12.39 -5.07
CA GLU A 51 -19.29 12.79 -3.95
C GLU A 51 -18.53 11.60 -3.31
N ALA A 52 -18.84 10.36 -3.73
CA ALA A 52 -18.24 9.17 -3.15
C ALA A 52 -16.72 9.11 -3.40
N LEU A 53 -15.96 8.99 -2.32
CA LEU A 53 -14.52 8.80 -2.36
C LEU A 53 -14.16 7.32 -2.32
N THR A 54 -13.25 6.93 -3.19
CA THR A 54 -12.63 5.60 -3.23
C THR A 54 -11.31 5.66 -2.46
N LYS A 55 -11.15 4.76 -1.48
CA LYS A 55 -9.92 4.60 -0.74
C LYS A 55 -8.95 3.71 -1.53
N VAL A 56 -7.96 4.33 -2.16
CA VAL A 56 -6.99 3.66 -3.02
C VAL A 56 -5.95 2.91 -2.20
N LEU A 57 -5.47 3.55 -1.13
CA LEU A 57 -4.47 3.00 -0.22
C LEU A 57 -4.76 3.51 1.19
N ARG A 58 -4.55 2.65 2.18
CA ARG A 58 -4.38 3.05 3.57
C ARG A 58 -3.22 2.29 4.18
N ALA A 59 -2.30 3.02 4.81
CA ALA A 59 -1.17 2.46 5.50
C ALA A 59 -1.00 3.09 6.88
N GLU A 60 -0.73 2.28 7.90
CA GLU A 60 -0.46 2.73 9.26
C GLU A 60 1.02 2.52 9.60
N PHE A 61 1.62 3.47 10.29
CA PHE A 61 3.02 3.44 10.72
C PHE A 61 3.10 3.18 12.22
N LEU A 62 3.65 2.03 12.60
CA LEU A 62 3.85 1.60 13.97
C LEU A 62 5.35 1.75 14.29
N HIS A 63 5.71 2.87 14.92
CA HIS A 63 7.11 3.22 15.13
C HIS A 63 7.82 2.35 16.17
N ASP A 64 7.13 2.00 17.26
CA ASP A 64 7.67 1.17 18.33
C ASP A 64 8.12 -0.20 17.81
N ASP A 65 7.34 -0.79 16.89
CA ASP A 65 7.62 -2.08 16.28
C ASP A 65 8.43 -2.00 14.97
N LYS A 66 8.69 -0.78 14.48
CA LYS A 66 9.26 -0.51 13.15
C LYS A 66 8.50 -1.21 12.02
N GLN A 67 7.18 -1.09 12.04
CA GLN A 67 6.29 -1.74 11.08
C GLN A 67 5.44 -0.73 10.33
N VAL A 68 5.11 -1.07 9.09
CA VAL A 68 4.11 -0.37 8.28
C VAL A 68 3.07 -1.38 7.84
N TYR A 69 1.80 -1.12 8.15
CA TYR A 69 0.68 -1.99 7.81
C TYR A 69 -0.09 -1.41 6.64
N ILE A 70 -0.15 -2.11 5.52
CA ILE A 70 -1.14 -1.82 4.47
C ILE A 70 -2.44 -2.51 4.88
N THR A 71 -3.42 -1.71 5.31
CA THR A 71 -4.75 -2.17 5.74
C THR A 71 -5.77 -2.15 4.60
N ASN A 72 -5.49 -1.38 3.54
CA ASN A 72 -6.32 -1.37 2.34
C ASN A 72 -5.50 -1.03 1.11
N ILE A 73 -5.72 -1.78 0.03
CA ILE A 73 -5.24 -1.44 -1.31
C ILE A 73 -6.29 -1.80 -2.35
N PHE A 74 -6.79 -0.79 -3.04
CA PHE A 74 -7.85 -0.94 -4.01
C PHE A 74 -7.60 0.00 -5.20
N MET A 75 -7.36 -0.56 -6.38
CA MET A 75 -7.15 0.25 -7.57
C MET A 75 -8.49 0.55 -8.23
N PRO A 76 -8.85 1.82 -8.47
CA PRO A 76 -9.96 2.22 -9.34
C PRO A 76 -9.96 1.48 -10.67
N GLU A 77 -11.12 1.29 -11.29
CA GLU A 77 -11.24 0.45 -12.50
C GLU A 77 -10.32 0.93 -13.62
N SER A 78 -10.23 2.25 -13.82
CA SER A 78 -9.34 2.90 -14.80
C SER A 78 -7.84 2.67 -14.53
N MET A 79 -7.47 2.21 -13.33
CA MET A 79 -6.10 1.97 -12.87
C MET A 79 -5.75 0.47 -12.80
N THR A 80 -6.69 -0.44 -13.10
CA THR A 80 -6.49 -1.89 -12.89
C THR A 80 -5.52 -2.57 -13.86
N LYS A 81 -5.35 -2.04 -15.08
CA LYS A 81 -4.64 -2.72 -16.18
C LYS A 81 -3.11 -2.76 -16.05
N GLU A 82 -2.52 -2.02 -15.11
CA GLU A 82 -1.06 -1.86 -14.99
C GLU A 82 -0.46 -2.54 -13.74
N ARG A 83 -1.22 -3.43 -13.09
CA ARG A 83 -0.80 -4.12 -11.85
C ARG A 83 -0.38 -3.14 -10.74
N LEU A 84 -0.97 -1.95 -10.71
CA LEU A 84 -0.55 -0.86 -9.82
C LEU A 84 -0.60 -1.26 -8.34
N GLY A 85 -1.59 -2.06 -7.92
CA GLY A 85 -1.65 -2.56 -6.55
C GLY A 85 -0.37 -3.31 -6.11
N LYS A 86 0.15 -4.21 -6.95
CA LYS A 86 1.39 -4.93 -6.63
C LYS A 86 2.62 -4.02 -6.68
N ARG A 87 2.63 -3.05 -7.61
CA ARG A 87 3.72 -2.06 -7.73
C ARG A 87 3.76 -1.13 -6.52
N VAL A 88 2.61 -0.71 -5.98
CA VAL A 88 2.49 0.06 -4.73
C VAL A 88 3.12 -0.72 -3.58
N ILE A 89 2.74 -1.99 -3.39
CA ILE A 89 3.33 -2.83 -2.34
C ILE A 89 4.86 -2.90 -2.49
N LYS A 90 5.37 -3.02 -3.73
CA LYS A 90 6.81 -3.07 -3.99
C LYS A 90 7.52 -1.77 -3.63
N VAL A 91 7.05 -0.62 -4.11
CA VAL A 91 7.72 0.66 -3.85
C VAL A 91 7.63 1.04 -2.37
N MET A 92 6.52 0.70 -1.70
CA MET A 92 6.39 0.85 -0.25
C MET A 92 7.37 -0.05 0.51
N TYR A 93 7.54 -1.31 0.08
CA TYR A 93 8.51 -2.22 0.69
C TYR A 93 9.93 -1.66 0.59
N GLU A 94 10.32 -1.18 -0.60
CA GLU A 94 11.63 -0.60 -0.84
C GLU A 94 11.86 0.68 -0.02
N ALA A 95 10.84 1.53 0.12
CA ALA A 95 10.89 2.70 0.99
C ALA A 95 11.05 2.31 2.46
N CYS A 96 10.25 1.36 2.97
CA CYS A 96 10.34 0.88 4.34
C CYS A 96 11.71 0.25 4.65
N ALA A 97 12.23 -0.58 3.75
CA ALA A 97 13.49 -1.29 3.93
C ALA A 97 14.69 -0.33 4.08
N LYS A 98 14.69 0.82 3.39
CA LYS A 98 15.72 1.87 3.53
C LYS A 98 15.83 2.43 4.95
N HIS A 99 14.73 2.36 5.72
CA HIS A 99 14.66 2.87 7.09
C HIS A 99 14.62 1.75 8.14
N ASN A 100 14.89 0.49 7.75
CA ASN A 100 14.77 -0.69 8.62
C ASN A 100 13.36 -0.91 9.17
N TYR A 101 12.33 -0.60 8.38
CA TYR A 101 10.94 -0.93 8.68
C TYR A 101 10.50 -2.19 7.93
N HIS A 102 9.65 -2.99 8.57
CA HIS A 102 8.99 -4.12 7.94
C HIS A 102 7.64 -3.70 7.35
N LEU A 103 7.35 -4.15 6.13
CA LEU A 103 6.05 -3.93 5.50
C LEU A 103 5.19 -5.18 5.68
N LEU A 104 3.99 -5.01 6.23
CA LEU A 104 2.99 -6.05 6.36
C LEU A 104 1.74 -5.68 5.55
N LEU A 105 1.09 -6.70 4.98
CA LEU A 105 -0.29 -6.60 4.51
C LEU A 105 -1.16 -7.28 5.57
N VAL A 106 -2.19 -6.57 6.04
CA VAL A 106 -3.07 -7.03 7.11
C VAL A 106 -4.53 -6.95 6.66
N ASP A 107 -5.44 -7.59 7.41
CA ASP A 107 -6.89 -7.60 7.16
C ASP A 107 -7.27 -8.05 5.73
N MET A 108 -6.48 -8.97 5.15
CA MET A 108 -6.67 -9.37 3.76
C MET A 108 -7.82 -10.36 3.60
N VAL A 109 -8.55 -10.22 2.49
CA VAL A 109 -9.49 -11.26 2.05
C VAL A 109 -8.75 -12.57 1.72
N PRO A 110 -9.35 -13.76 1.95
CA PRO A 110 -8.65 -15.04 1.82
C PRO A 110 -7.99 -15.30 0.46
N SER A 111 -8.61 -14.83 -0.63
CA SER A 111 -8.08 -14.98 -1.98
C SER A 111 -6.84 -14.12 -2.25
N PHE A 112 -6.73 -12.97 -1.59
CA PHE A 112 -5.55 -12.11 -1.69
C PHE A 112 -4.42 -12.66 -0.81
N TYR A 113 -4.73 -13.03 0.43
CA TYR A 113 -3.80 -13.69 1.35
C TYR A 113 -3.12 -14.92 0.72
N ARG A 114 -3.90 -15.83 0.12
CA ARG A 114 -3.35 -17.04 -0.53
C ARG A 114 -2.40 -16.69 -1.67
N ARG A 115 -2.77 -15.74 -2.52
CA ARG A 115 -1.92 -15.28 -3.62
C ARG A 115 -0.62 -14.65 -3.13
N MET A 116 -0.63 -14.00 -1.97
CA MET A 116 0.59 -13.46 -1.37
C MET A 116 1.51 -14.55 -0.84
N LEU A 117 0.97 -15.60 -0.24
CA LEU A 117 1.76 -16.77 0.17
C LEU A 117 2.36 -17.51 -1.04
N GLU A 118 1.60 -17.70 -2.12
CA GLU A 118 2.09 -18.28 -3.38
C GLU A 118 3.22 -17.45 -3.99
N ARG A 119 3.22 -16.14 -3.72
CA ARG A 119 4.30 -15.21 -4.12
C ARG A 119 5.48 -15.21 -3.15
N GLY A 120 5.46 -16.07 -2.13
CA GLY A 120 6.51 -16.14 -1.13
C GLY A 120 6.50 -14.99 -0.14
N ALA A 121 5.35 -14.40 0.19
CA ALA A 121 5.24 -13.57 1.39
C ALA A 121 5.33 -14.46 2.64
N HIS A 122 5.91 -13.93 3.73
CA HIS A 122 6.01 -14.68 4.97
C HIS A 122 4.68 -14.61 5.73
N ARG A 123 4.14 -15.76 6.14
CA ARG A 123 2.92 -15.83 6.94
C ARG A 123 3.17 -15.24 8.33
N ILE A 124 2.30 -14.34 8.77
CA ILE A 124 2.25 -13.87 10.16
C ILE A 124 1.13 -14.59 10.91
N ASP A 125 -0.11 -14.51 10.41
CA ASP A 125 -1.28 -15.15 10.99
C ASP A 125 -2.30 -15.56 9.89
N GLY A 126 -3.61 -15.58 10.21
CA GLY A 126 -4.69 -16.05 9.34
C GLY A 126 -5.05 -15.11 8.19
N ASP A 127 -4.72 -13.82 8.28
CA ASP A 127 -5.05 -12.80 7.27
C ASP A 127 -3.93 -11.79 7.03
N SER A 128 -2.80 -11.95 7.72
CA SER A 128 -1.65 -11.06 7.62
C SER A 128 -0.38 -11.75 7.11
N VAL A 129 0.38 -11.04 6.28
CA VAL A 129 1.68 -11.48 5.76
C VAL A 129 2.71 -10.35 5.79
N GLN A 130 3.98 -10.72 5.94
CA GLN A 130 5.10 -9.80 5.79
C GLN A 130 5.69 -9.89 4.39
N ILE A 131 5.96 -8.72 3.80
CA ILE A 131 6.64 -8.58 2.52
C ILE A 131 8.14 -8.53 2.76
N HIS A 132 8.90 -9.28 1.96
CA HIS A 132 10.36 -9.28 2.00
C HIS A 132 10.97 -9.30 0.60
N ALA A 133 12.29 -9.18 0.50
CA ALA A 133 13.01 -9.02 -0.77
C ALA A 133 12.70 -10.11 -1.81
N LYS A 134 12.39 -11.34 -1.37
CA LYS A 134 12.07 -12.48 -2.24
C LYS A 134 10.59 -12.59 -2.63
N THR A 135 9.72 -11.73 -2.11
CA THR A 135 8.28 -11.78 -2.41
C THR A 135 8.06 -11.34 -3.85
N ASN A 136 7.49 -12.21 -4.69
CA ASN A 136 7.30 -11.93 -6.11
C ASN A 136 6.09 -11.02 -6.33
N LEU A 137 6.33 -9.72 -6.52
CA LEU A 137 5.29 -8.71 -6.75
C LEU A 137 5.09 -8.34 -8.23
N LEU A 138 6.04 -8.64 -9.12
CA LEU A 138 5.99 -8.17 -10.50
C LEU A 138 5.50 -9.24 -11.49
N ASP A 139 5.91 -10.49 -11.28
CA ASP A 139 5.63 -11.54 -12.24
C ASP A 139 4.22 -12.12 -12.06
N ASP A 140 3.79 -12.89 -13.05
CA ASP A 140 2.60 -13.71 -12.94
C ASP A 140 2.94 -15.00 -12.18
N LEU A 141 1.96 -15.47 -11.41
CA LEU A 141 2.03 -16.83 -10.90
C LEU A 141 1.86 -17.77 -12.10
N ALA A 142 2.65 -18.84 -12.15
CA ALA A 142 2.47 -19.88 -13.15
C ALA A 142 1.02 -20.39 -13.07
N LYS A 143 0.35 -20.47 -14.22
CA LYS A 143 -1.01 -21.00 -14.33
C LYS A 143 -1.03 -22.51 -14.15
#